data_AF-A0A965IBD1-F1
#
_entry.id   AF-A0A965IBD1-F1
#
_cell.length_a   1.000
_cell.length_b   1.000
_cell.length_c   1.000
_cell.angle_alpha   90.00
_cell.angle_beta   90.00
_cell.angle_gamma   90.00
#
_symmetry.space_group_name_H-M   'P 1'
#
loop_
_entity.id
_entity.type
_entity.pdbx_description
1 polymer ?
#
loop_
_entity_poly.entity_id
_entity_poly.type
_entity_poly.pdbx_seq_one_letter_code
_entity_poly.pdbx_strand_id
1 'polypeptide(L)'
;SNGVVNVSVGTTMTEALVVNTTKAKPFGVSTALGKVEMVLDPYGTTEALPALTGGQIGGYQNFIAQVLEPSNTNLDDLTQTFVNEANLVQKNGIDGYGQMGTDLFGIDPKSQQVAAGVHVLTGDGLRVATAAQFRVSEGNTNVTTTRATVRFTGVQPTDPLNNKQLVNNPSQSAGVTFKVDGLNEFTPVSSLTAGVKATFFIDGAKPGQNLQVMTRDGRQLLGKPLTETEKYQLLKPDYGFAPNATYSDQYLNKSGSLAYRDLDMFYGAKEIVKYRQNFDAQGKPAKPTVMAAELNTGRIADHLEHVPAGAIVLNGVEMPEFFPPDTSDANYVADWINGQTVASLANLSMGIPVGLETMKSRFSAAINGIDYTFDQLGSDDFVSLASEIQDQFVQRENNDNISVEFKDGAILVKDKLGREIKDVSLTPLNANPGAISRNVTVTNSNYVQT
;
A
#
# COMPACT_ATOMS: atom_id res chain seq x y z
N SER A 1 37.31 48.25 74.58
CA SER A 1 36.80 47.41 73.47
C SER A 1 37.93 47.27 72.47
N ASN A 2 38.51 46.07 72.31
CA ASN A 2 39.74 45.84 71.53
C ASN A 2 39.46 45.47 70.06
N GLY A 3 38.35 45.94 69.48
CA GLY A 3 37.99 45.64 68.09
C GLY A 3 37.63 44.17 67.80
N VAL A 4 37.37 43.35 68.83
CA VAL A 4 36.92 41.97 68.65
C VAL A 4 35.48 41.92 68.11
N VAL A 5 35.25 41.02 67.16
CA VAL A 5 33.97 40.86 66.46
C VAL A 5 33.40 39.48 66.73
N ASN A 6 32.08 39.43 66.91
CA ASN A 6 31.31 38.20 66.93
C ASN A 6 30.51 38.10 65.64
N VAL A 7 30.50 36.92 65.02
CA VAL A 7 29.79 36.66 63.76
C VAL A 7 28.88 35.46 63.96
N SER A 8 27.59 35.68 63.77
CA SER A 8 26.55 34.63 63.75
C SER A 8 25.92 34.58 62.36
N VAL A 9 25.53 33.37 61.95
CA VAL A 9 24.72 33.13 60.74
C VAL A 9 23.26 32.75 61.07
N GLY A 10 22.88 32.82 62.35
CA GLY A 10 21.51 32.66 62.81
C GLY A 10 20.73 33.97 62.83
N THR A 11 19.45 33.90 63.19
CA THR A 11 18.60 35.08 63.36
C THR A 11 18.94 35.86 64.63
N THR A 12 19.63 35.23 65.59
CA THR A 12 20.10 35.84 66.84
C THR A 12 21.59 35.59 67.08
N MET A 13 22.26 36.48 67.83
CA MET A 13 23.69 36.36 68.15
C MET A 13 24.03 35.22 69.12
N THR A 14 23.02 34.51 69.61
CA THR A 14 23.13 33.33 70.46
C THR A 14 23.02 32.02 69.67
N GLU A 15 22.56 32.08 68.42
CA GLU A 15 22.37 30.92 67.54
C GLU A 15 23.44 30.90 66.45
N ALA A 16 23.92 29.71 66.08
CA ALA A 16 24.90 29.50 65.00
C ALA A 16 26.05 30.50 64.99
N LEU A 17 26.69 30.68 66.16
CA LEU A 17 27.81 31.59 66.35
C LEU A 17 29.07 30.99 65.72
N VAL A 18 29.47 31.55 64.57
CA VAL A 18 30.61 31.09 63.77
C VAL A 18 31.91 31.61 64.34
N VAL A 19 31.95 32.87 64.77
CA VAL A 19 33.12 33.49 65.40
C VAL A 19 32.71 34.09 66.73
N ASN A 20 33.37 33.67 67.81
CA ASN A 20 33.25 34.24 69.13
C ASN A 20 34.63 34.72 69.59
N THR A 21 34.88 36.01 69.46
CA THR A 21 36.17 36.66 69.78
C THR A 21 37.37 36.00 69.08
N THR A 22 38.02 35.03 69.72
CA THR A 22 39.23 34.33 69.23
C THR A 22 38.98 32.90 68.76
N LYS A 23 37.74 32.39 68.89
CA LYS A 23 37.37 31.03 68.50
C LYS A 23 36.46 31.05 67.27
N ALA A 24 36.76 30.19 66.29
CA ALA A 24 35.93 30.01 65.10
C ALA A 24 35.47 28.55 64.98
N LYS A 25 34.23 28.34 64.56
CA LYS A 25 33.66 27.03 64.24
C LYS A 25 33.56 26.87 62.72
N PRO A 26 34.13 25.82 62.11
CA PRO A 26 34.06 25.63 60.66
C PRO A 26 32.66 25.15 60.22
N PHE A 27 32.30 25.46 58.98
CA PHE A 27 31.15 24.84 58.30
C PHE A 27 31.53 23.45 57.78
N GLY A 28 30.57 22.53 57.79
CA GLY A 28 30.69 21.21 57.20
C GLY A 28 29.41 20.75 56.53
N VAL A 29 29.53 19.65 55.81
CA VAL A 29 28.40 18.94 55.20
C VAL A 29 28.27 17.60 55.89
N SER A 30 27.09 17.33 56.45
CA SER A 30 26.70 16.01 56.93
C SER A 30 25.82 15.33 55.89
N THR A 31 26.05 14.04 55.69
CA THR A 31 25.23 13.18 54.82
C THR A 31 24.43 12.15 55.64
N ALA A 32 24.33 12.37 56.95
CA ALA A 32 23.55 11.52 57.83
C ALA A 32 22.10 11.42 57.32
N LEU A 33 21.54 10.20 57.26
CA LEU A 33 20.17 9.92 56.82
C LEU A 33 19.86 10.24 55.34
N GLY A 34 20.88 10.34 54.48
CA GLY A 34 20.68 10.49 53.03
C GLY A 34 20.24 11.88 52.58
N LYS A 35 20.26 12.87 53.48
CA LYS A 35 20.06 14.28 53.16
C LYS A 35 21.40 15.01 53.33
N VAL A 36 21.70 15.89 52.38
CA VAL A 36 22.88 16.76 52.45
C VAL A 36 22.50 17.96 53.32
N GLU A 37 22.95 17.95 54.58
CA GLU A 37 22.67 19.01 55.55
C GLU A 37 23.95 19.76 55.89
N MET A 38 23.86 21.09 55.96
CA MET A 38 24.96 21.94 56.40
C MET A 38 24.98 21.97 57.93
N VAL A 39 26.16 21.76 58.52
CA VAL A 39 26.35 21.73 59.97
C VAL A 39 27.49 22.66 60.39
N LEU A 40 27.46 23.12 61.63
CA LEU A 40 28.52 23.90 62.26
C LEU A 40 29.36 23.00 63.17
N ASP A 41 30.67 23.19 63.14
CA ASP A 41 31.64 22.38 63.87
C ASP A 41 31.53 20.86 63.61
N PRO A 42 31.64 20.41 62.33
CA PRO A 42 31.53 19.00 61.95
C PRO A 42 32.57 18.07 62.61
N TYR A 43 33.68 18.61 63.11
CA TYR A 43 34.77 17.86 63.72
C TYR A 43 34.83 17.98 65.25
N GLY A 44 33.91 18.75 65.85
CA GLY A 44 33.79 18.98 67.27
C GLY A 44 32.39 18.67 67.78
N THR A 45 31.73 19.64 68.40
CA THR A 45 30.33 19.48 68.82
C THR A 45 29.42 19.95 67.70
N THR A 46 28.95 19.02 66.88
CA THR A 46 28.12 19.33 65.71
C THR A 46 26.82 20.03 66.10
N GLU A 47 26.61 21.22 65.54
CA GLU A 47 25.40 22.02 65.70
C GLU A 47 24.66 22.11 64.36
N ALA A 48 23.34 21.90 64.39
CA ALA A 48 22.51 22.12 63.20
C ALA A 48 22.50 23.61 62.85
N LEU A 49 22.65 23.93 61.57
CA LEU A 49 22.53 25.31 61.12
C LEU A 49 21.07 25.69 60.93
N PRO A 50 20.65 26.89 61.35
CA PRO A 50 19.37 27.45 60.97
C PRO A 50 19.31 27.64 59.45
N ALA A 51 18.11 27.63 58.87
CA ALA A 51 17.92 27.82 57.44
C ALA A 51 18.62 29.10 56.97
N LEU A 52 19.66 28.95 56.15
CA LEU A 52 20.45 30.07 55.65
C LEU A 52 19.65 30.75 54.53
N THR A 53 19.11 31.95 54.79
CA THR A 53 18.24 32.65 53.84
C THR A 53 18.98 33.64 52.93
N GLY A 54 20.24 33.97 53.24
CA GLY A 54 21.04 34.98 52.54
C GLY A 54 22.23 34.43 51.74
N GLY A 55 22.66 35.19 50.74
CA GLY A 55 23.83 34.88 49.91
C GLY A 55 23.64 33.70 48.95
N GLN A 56 24.74 33.22 48.35
CA GLN A 56 24.70 32.13 47.36
C GLN A 56 24.23 30.80 47.96
N ILE A 57 24.57 30.49 49.21
CA ILE A 57 24.16 29.25 49.89
C ILE A 57 22.64 29.21 50.07
N GLY A 58 22.04 30.30 50.56
CA GLY A 58 20.59 30.41 50.64
C GLY A 58 19.91 30.40 49.27
N GLY A 59 20.55 30.97 48.25
CA GLY A 59 20.09 30.88 46.86
C GLY A 59 20.04 29.44 46.35
N TYR A 60 21.10 28.65 46.54
CA TYR A 60 21.13 27.24 46.13
C TYR A 60 20.16 26.38 46.92
N GLN A 61 20.05 26.57 48.24
CA GLN A 61 19.09 25.84 49.07
C GLN A 61 17.64 26.14 48.64
N ASN A 62 17.32 27.42 48.38
CA ASN A 62 16.01 27.79 47.86
C ASN A 62 15.76 27.20 46.47
N PHE A 63 16.74 27.24 45.56
CA PHE A 63 16.58 26.63 44.24
C PHE A 63 16.38 25.12 44.33
N ILE A 64 17.16 24.41 45.15
CA ILE A 64 17.03 22.96 45.33
C ILE A 64 15.64 22.62 45.88
N ALA A 65 15.23 23.25 46.98
CA ALA A 65 13.99 22.90 47.67
C ALA A 65 12.72 23.41 46.95
N GLN A 66 12.76 24.59 46.30
CA GLN A 66 11.57 25.20 45.71
C GLN A 66 11.44 24.96 44.22
N VAL A 67 12.52 24.61 43.53
CA VAL A 67 12.51 24.43 42.06
C VAL A 67 12.93 23.02 41.68
N LEU A 68 14.13 22.58 42.05
CA LEU A 68 14.70 21.32 41.57
C LEU A 68 13.96 20.09 42.11
N GLU A 69 13.77 20.00 43.43
CA GLU A 69 13.07 18.89 44.07
C GLU A 69 11.61 18.77 43.59
N PRO A 70 10.80 19.85 43.54
CA PRO A 70 9.47 19.79 42.96
C PRO A 70 9.47 19.44 41.47
N SER A 71 10.44 19.93 40.68
CA SER A 71 10.53 19.61 39.25
C SER A 71 10.84 18.13 39.02
N ASN A 72 11.77 17.56 39.77
CA ASN A 72 12.08 16.14 39.71
C ASN A 72 10.87 15.29 40.13
N THR A 73 10.19 15.69 41.21
CA THR A 73 8.99 14.99 41.70
C THR A 73 7.88 15.02 40.65
N ASN A 74 7.60 16.18 40.06
CA ASN A 74 6.58 16.32 39.01
C ASN A 74 6.92 15.50 37.76
N LEU A 75 8.20 15.38 37.39
CA LEU A 75 8.64 14.57 36.26
C LEU A 75 8.50 13.07 36.55
N ASP A 76 8.84 12.64 37.77
CA ASP A 76 8.66 11.27 38.23
C ASP A 76 7.17 10.89 38.27
N ASP A 77 6.30 11.78 38.78
CA ASP A 77 4.84 11.59 38.81
C ASP A 77 4.24 11.50 37.40
N LEU A 78 4.66 12.38 36.49
CA LEU A 78 4.24 12.35 35.08
C LEU A 78 4.68 11.04 34.42
N THR A 79 5.92 10.61 34.69
CA THR A 79 6.45 9.37 34.16
C THR A 79 5.67 8.16 34.66
N GLN A 80 5.41 8.10 35.97
CA GLN A 80 4.66 7.01 36.57
C GLN A 80 3.23 6.95 35.99
N THR A 81 2.60 8.10 35.82
CA THR A 81 1.28 8.22 35.19
C THR A 81 1.31 7.74 33.74
N PHE A 82 2.28 8.19 32.95
CA PHE A 82 2.45 7.78 31.56
C PHE A 82 2.62 6.26 31.43
N VAL A 83 3.53 5.66 32.21
CA VAL A 83 3.76 4.20 32.18
C VAL A 83 2.49 3.45 32.59
N ASN A 84 1.82 3.89 33.65
CA ASN A 84 0.60 3.23 34.13
C ASN A 84 -0.54 3.30 33.12
N GLU A 85 -0.82 4.48 32.56
CA GLU A 85 -1.92 4.69 31.62
C GLU A 85 -1.64 4.00 30.28
N ALA A 86 -0.42 4.10 29.75
CA ALA A 86 -0.04 3.40 28.52
C ALA A 86 -0.18 1.88 28.68
N ASN A 87 0.30 1.33 29.80
CA ASN A 87 0.16 -0.08 30.11
C ASN A 87 -1.29 -0.50 30.38
N LEU A 88 -2.10 0.37 30.98
CA LEU A 88 -3.53 0.14 31.20
C LEU A 88 -4.28 0.04 29.87
N VAL A 89 -4.03 0.98 28.94
CA VAL A 89 -4.59 0.93 27.58
C VAL A 89 -4.17 -0.35 26.88
N GLN A 90 -2.88 -0.70 26.96
CA GLN A 90 -2.32 -1.90 26.34
C GLN A 90 -2.99 -3.18 26.86
N LYS A 91 -3.11 -3.33 28.19
CA LYS A 91 -3.76 -4.47 28.84
C LYS A 91 -5.26 -4.57 28.55
N ASN A 92 -5.91 -3.46 28.21
CA ASN A 92 -7.31 -3.41 27.79
C ASN A 92 -7.52 -3.72 26.30
N GLY A 93 -6.45 -4.04 25.56
CA GLY A 93 -6.52 -4.44 24.16
C GLY A 93 -6.21 -5.91 23.91
N ILE A 94 -6.29 -6.29 22.63
CA ILE A 94 -5.91 -7.59 22.08
C ILE A 94 -4.74 -7.38 21.11
N ASP A 95 -3.72 -8.23 21.22
CA ASP A 95 -2.51 -8.21 20.41
C ASP A 95 -2.65 -8.95 19.06
N GLY A 96 -1.60 -8.92 18.24
CA GLY A 96 -1.57 -9.57 16.92
C GLY A 96 -1.67 -11.09 16.95
N TYR A 97 -1.49 -11.72 18.12
CA TYR A 97 -1.70 -13.15 18.36
C TYR A 97 -3.09 -13.48 18.92
N GLY A 98 -3.93 -12.47 19.15
CA GLY A 98 -5.25 -12.63 19.76
C GLY A 98 -5.23 -12.79 21.28
N GLN A 99 -4.11 -12.48 21.93
CA GLN A 99 -3.95 -12.53 23.39
C GLN A 99 -4.20 -11.16 24.01
N MET A 100 -4.46 -11.14 25.33
CA MET A 100 -4.56 -9.88 26.07
C MET A 100 -3.20 -9.18 26.09
N GLY A 101 -3.19 -7.87 25.84
CA GLY A 101 -1.96 -7.09 25.87
C GLY A 101 -1.25 -7.16 27.23
N THR A 102 0.08 -7.07 27.21
CA THR A 102 0.94 -7.04 28.40
C THR A 102 1.50 -5.64 28.64
N ASP A 103 2.27 -5.42 29.71
CA ASP A 103 2.96 -4.14 29.91
C ASP A 103 3.89 -3.81 28.73
N LEU A 104 3.79 -2.58 28.23
CA LEU A 104 4.61 -2.03 27.14
C LEU A 104 5.85 -1.33 27.69
N PHE A 105 5.71 -0.63 28.81
CA PHE A 105 6.78 0.10 29.48
C PHE A 105 7.05 -0.44 30.89
N GLY A 106 8.30 -0.42 31.30
CA GLY A 106 8.75 -0.78 32.65
C GLY A 106 9.61 0.32 33.25
N ILE A 107 9.75 0.30 34.58
CA ILE A 107 10.60 1.22 35.34
C ILE A 107 11.63 0.36 36.08
N ASP A 108 12.91 0.60 35.84
CA ASP A 108 13.98 -0.13 36.55
C ASP A 108 13.94 0.21 38.05
N PRO A 109 13.67 -0.77 38.94
CA PRO A 109 13.59 -0.54 40.38
C PRO A 109 14.93 -0.12 41.02
N LYS A 110 16.04 -0.22 40.28
CA LYS A 110 17.37 0.22 40.75
C LYS A 110 17.67 1.70 40.43
N SER A 111 16.83 2.36 39.64
CA SER A 111 17.02 3.77 39.32
C SER A 111 16.70 4.64 40.54
N GLN A 112 17.52 5.68 40.79
CA GLN A 112 17.26 6.64 41.86
C GLN A 112 16.11 7.60 41.53
N GLN A 113 15.84 7.81 40.24
CA GLN A 113 14.76 8.67 39.72
C GLN A 113 13.86 7.81 38.83
N VAL A 114 12.56 7.92 39.01
CA VAL A 114 11.56 7.13 38.27
C VAL A 114 11.67 7.42 36.77
N ALA A 115 11.80 8.71 36.42
CA ALA A 115 11.96 9.19 35.05
C ALA A 115 13.15 8.56 34.31
N ALA A 116 14.26 8.31 34.99
CA ALA A 116 15.46 7.76 34.37
C ALA A 116 15.40 6.24 34.14
N GLY A 117 14.44 5.55 34.78
CA GLY A 117 14.32 4.09 34.72
C GLY A 117 13.42 3.55 33.61
N VAL A 118 12.77 4.41 32.83
CA VAL A 118 11.77 4.00 31.82
C VAL A 118 12.43 3.27 30.66
N HIS A 119 11.89 2.12 30.30
CA HIS A 119 12.30 1.36 29.13
C HIS A 119 11.12 0.58 28.53
N VAL A 120 11.26 0.19 27.27
CA VAL A 120 10.27 -0.65 26.57
C VAL A 120 10.49 -2.12 26.95
N LEU A 121 9.42 -2.83 27.29
CA LEU A 121 9.48 -4.23 27.73
C LEU A 121 9.36 -5.25 26.59
N THR A 122 8.74 -4.89 25.46
CA THR A 122 8.57 -5.80 24.32
C THR A 122 9.52 -5.49 23.17
N GLY A 123 10.18 -6.52 22.65
CA GLY A 123 10.91 -6.47 21.38
C GLY A 123 10.11 -7.01 20.19
N ASP A 124 8.92 -7.56 20.43
CA ASP A 124 8.02 -8.10 19.40
C ASP A 124 6.86 -7.13 19.14
N GLY A 125 6.78 -6.63 17.91
CA GLY A 125 5.72 -5.72 17.48
C GLY A 125 4.33 -6.35 17.49
N LEU A 126 4.21 -7.68 17.31
CA LEU A 126 2.93 -8.39 17.36
C LEU A 126 2.34 -8.48 18.77
N ARG A 127 3.13 -8.21 19.82
CA ARG A 127 2.63 -8.06 21.19
C ARG A 127 2.08 -6.67 21.49
N VAL A 128 2.11 -5.75 20.53
CA VAL A 128 1.44 -4.47 20.68
C VAL A 128 -0.05 -4.65 20.47
N ALA A 129 -0.87 -4.25 21.44
CA ALA A 129 -2.33 -4.37 21.33
C ALA A 129 -2.85 -3.41 20.25
N THR A 130 -3.61 -3.94 19.27
CA THR A 130 -4.13 -3.17 18.12
C THR A 130 -5.64 -3.11 18.06
N ALA A 131 -6.34 -3.89 18.89
CA ALA A 131 -7.80 -3.92 18.95
C ALA A 131 -8.29 -3.72 20.39
N ALA A 132 -9.44 -3.07 20.55
CA ALA A 132 -10.09 -2.94 21.85
C ALA A 132 -10.80 -4.25 22.24
N GLN A 133 -10.87 -4.53 23.54
CA GLN A 133 -11.74 -5.59 24.05
C GLN A 133 -13.21 -5.25 23.80
N PHE A 134 -13.97 -6.19 23.25
CA PHE A 134 -15.42 -6.05 23.15
C PHE A 134 -16.04 -6.14 24.54
N ARG A 135 -16.62 -5.03 25.03
CA ARG A 135 -17.21 -4.94 26.37
C ARG A 135 -18.73 -5.05 26.30
N VAL A 136 -19.31 -5.90 27.15
CA VAL A 136 -20.74 -5.85 27.48
C VAL A 136 -20.87 -5.20 28.85
N SER A 137 -21.64 -4.13 28.93
CA SER A 137 -21.97 -3.46 30.18
C SER A 137 -23.46 -3.65 30.45
N GLU A 138 -23.79 -4.11 31.65
CA GLU A 138 -25.18 -4.22 32.09
C GLU A 138 -25.75 -2.82 32.34
N GLY A 139 -26.99 -2.59 31.88
CA GLY A 139 -27.70 -1.34 32.16
C GLY A 139 -28.06 -1.24 33.63
N ASN A 140 -28.06 -0.03 34.17
CA ASN A 140 -28.28 0.31 35.58
C ASN A 140 -29.67 -0.13 36.10
N THR A 141 -30.56 -0.53 35.19
CA THR A 141 -31.93 -0.99 35.45
C THR A 141 -32.09 -2.51 35.32
N ASN A 142 -31.02 -3.27 35.06
CA ASN A 142 -31.09 -4.73 34.97
C ASN A 142 -31.20 -5.35 36.37
N VAL A 143 -32.43 -5.66 36.79
CA VAL A 143 -32.75 -6.34 38.06
C VAL A 143 -32.82 -7.87 37.93
N THR A 144 -32.41 -8.43 36.79
CA THR A 144 -32.45 -9.87 36.53
C THR A 144 -31.11 -10.54 36.85
N THR A 145 -31.11 -11.86 37.06
CA THR A 145 -29.87 -12.65 37.26
C THR A 145 -29.20 -13.05 35.93
N THR A 146 -29.66 -12.50 34.81
CA THR A 146 -29.18 -12.86 33.47
C THR A 146 -27.80 -12.25 33.22
N ARG A 147 -26.76 -13.10 33.22
CA ARG A 147 -25.39 -12.69 32.87
C ARG A 147 -25.20 -12.76 31.36
N ALA A 148 -24.78 -11.65 30.76
CA ALA A 148 -24.32 -11.65 29.38
C ALA A 148 -22.85 -12.06 29.32
N THR A 149 -22.54 -13.17 28.64
CA THR A 149 -21.17 -13.60 28.38
C THR A 149 -20.87 -13.48 26.90
N VAL A 150 -19.79 -12.79 26.54
CA VAL A 150 -19.27 -12.77 25.17
C VAL A 150 -18.30 -13.91 25.04
N ARG A 151 -18.68 -14.93 24.26
CA ARG A 151 -17.78 -16.00 23.85
C ARG A 151 -17.55 -15.85 22.35
N PHE A 152 -16.32 -15.57 21.94
CA PHE A 152 -15.92 -15.84 20.56
C PHE A 152 -15.90 -17.37 20.43
N THR A 153 -16.99 -17.92 19.91
CA THR A 153 -17.09 -19.38 19.70
C THR A 153 -16.24 -19.83 18.53
N GLY A 154 -15.78 -18.88 17.69
CA GLY A 154 -14.76 -19.09 16.68
C GLY A 154 -14.89 -20.43 15.97
N VAL A 155 -16.13 -20.84 15.64
CA VAL A 155 -16.33 -22.07 14.90
C VAL A 155 -15.84 -21.73 13.50
N GLN A 156 -14.55 -21.95 13.28
CA GLN A 156 -13.99 -21.97 11.95
C GLN A 156 -14.69 -23.15 11.27
N PRO A 157 -15.52 -22.91 10.25
CA PRO A 157 -16.14 -24.01 9.53
C PRO A 157 -15.01 -24.95 9.09
N THR A 158 -15.07 -26.20 9.53
CA THR A 158 -14.06 -27.20 9.17
C THR A 158 -14.11 -27.51 7.69
N ASP A 159 -15.27 -27.30 7.07
CA ASP A 159 -15.49 -27.51 5.66
C ASP A 159 -15.02 -26.25 4.87
N PRO A 160 -14.12 -26.41 3.89
CA PRO A 160 -13.62 -25.28 3.10
C PRO A 160 -14.71 -24.63 2.23
N LEU A 161 -15.69 -25.44 1.82
CA LEU A 161 -16.87 -25.04 1.04
C LEU A 161 -18.13 -25.57 1.73
N ASN A 162 -19.22 -24.79 1.76
CA ASN A 162 -20.50 -25.31 2.23
C ASN A 162 -21.17 -26.26 1.22
N ASN A 163 -20.91 -26.08 -0.08
CA ASN A 163 -21.44 -26.94 -1.13
C ASN A 163 -20.54 -28.16 -1.32
N LYS A 164 -20.93 -29.27 -0.70
CA LYS A 164 -20.18 -30.55 -0.73
C LYS A 164 -20.17 -31.24 -2.10
N GLN A 165 -20.96 -30.76 -3.07
CA GLN A 165 -20.94 -31.28 -4.43
C GLN A 165 -19.78 -30.72 -5.26
N LEU A 166 -19.20 -29.58 -4.85
CA LEU A 166 -18.03 -29.00 -5.51
C LEU A 166 -16.76 -29.76 -5.10
N VAL A 167 -16.54 -30.90 -5.77
CA VAL A 167 -15.36 -31.74 -5.60
C VAL A 167 -14.41 -31.61 -6.79
N ASN A 168 -13.12 -31.83 -6.56
CA ASN A 168 -12.12 -31.89 -7.62
C ASN A 168 -12.49 -33.03 -8.57
N ASN A 169 -12.72 -32.68 -9.84
CA ASN A 169 -13.05 -33.62 -10.89
C ASN A 169 -12.23 -33.30 -12.14
N PRO A 170 -11.85 -34.31 -12.95
CA PRO A 170 -11.06 -34.10 -14.15
C PRO A 170 -11.91 -33.84 -15.41
N SER A 171 -13.24 -33.77 -15.30
CA SER A 171 -14.14 -33.72 -16.47
C SER A 171 -15.30 -32.74 -16.26
N GLN A 172 -15.45 -31.82 -17.21
CA GLN A 172 -16.55 -30.86 -17.30
C GLN A 172 -17.95 -31.51 -17.15
N SER A 173 -18.13 -32.75 -17.62
CA SER A 173 -19.39 -33.49 -17.48
C SER A 173 -19.77 -33.87 -16.04
N ALA A 174 -18.80 -33.86 -15.12
CA ALA A 174 -19.00 -34.06 -13.69
C ALA A 174 -19.19 -32.73 -12.92
N GLY A 175 -19.31 -31.61 -13.65
CA GLY A 175 -19.56 -30.29 -13.07
C GLY A 175 -20.93 -30.19 -12.39
N VAL A 176 -21.00 -29.38 -11.34
CA VAL A 176 -22.26 -29.07 -10.65
C VAL A 176 -23.02 -28.00 -11.42
N THR A 177 -24.27 -28.28 -11.78
CA THR A 177 -25.11 -27.33 -12.53
C THR A 177 -25.85 -26.39 -11.59
N PHE A 178 -25.74 -25.09 -11.84
CA PHE A 178 -26.53 -24.07 -11.16
C PHE A 178 -27.50 -23.43 -12.16
N LYS A 179 -28.75 -23.22 -11.74
CA LYS A 179 -29.77 -22.54 -12.53
C LYS A 179 -30.25 -21.31 -11.78
N VAL A 180 -30.32 -20.20 -12.50
CA VAL A 180 -31.06 -19.00 -12.09
C VAL A 180 -32.43 -19.11 -12.75
N ASP A 181 -33.46 -19.40 -11.98
CA ASP A 181 -34.82 -19.66 -12.47
C ASP A 181 -35.90 -18.95 -11.65
N GLY A 182 -37.13 -18.94 -12.20
CA GLY A 182 -38.27 -18.27 -11.60
C GLY A 182 -38.13 -16.75 -11.55
N LEU A 183 -38.43 -16.17 -10.39
CA LEU A 183 -38.34 -14.73 -10.11
C LEU A 183 -37.00 -14.34 -9.47
N ASN A 184 -36.05 -15.27 -9.34
CA ASN A 184 -34.77 -15.01 -8.69
C ASN A 184 -33.76 -14.44 -9.70
N GLU A 185 -33.04 -13.39 -9.30
CA GLU A 185 -31.93 -12.81 -10.08
C GLU A 185 -30.60 -13.53 -9.83
N PHE A 186 -30.51 -14.32 -8.75
CA PHE A 186 -29.29 -15.01 -8.31
C PHE A 186 -29.56 -16.44 -7.85
N THR A 187 -28.52 -17.26 -7.89
CA THR A 187 -28.50 -18.60 -7.29
C THR A 187 -27.21 -18.76 -6.48
N PRO A 188 -27.28 -19.15 -5.19
CA PRO A 188 -26.08 -19.33 -4.38
C PRO A 188 -25.28 -20.54 -4.87
N VAL A 189 -23.98 -20.33 -5.12
CA VAL A 189 -23.07 -21.38 -5.61
C VAL A 189 -22.45 -22.14 -4.43
N SER A 190 -21.70 -21.43 -3.59
CA SER A 190 -21.08 -21.93 -2.37
C SER A 190 -20.59 -20.75 -1.54
N SER A 191 -20.42 -20.94 -0.23
CA SER A 191 -19.57 -20.10 0.60
C SER A 191 -18.16 -20.67 0.66
N LEU A 192 -17.17 -19.80 0.85
CA LEU A 192 -15.78 -20.16 1.12
C LEU A 192 -15.42 -19.76 2.55
N THR A 193 -14.77 -20.67 3.27
CA THR A 193 -14.23 -20.37 4.59
C THR A 193 -12.95 -19.52 4.49
N ALA A 194 -12.74 -18.64 5.47
CA ALA A 194 -11.54 -17.81 5.52
C ALA A 194 -10.25 -18.65 5.49
N GLY A 195 -9.28 -18.22 4.68
CA GLY A 195 -7.99 -18.91 4.49
C GLY A 195 -7.99 -20.03 3.44
N VAL A 196 -9.15 -20.36 2.86
CA VAL A 196 -9.24 -21.37 1.78
C VAL A 196 -8.76 -20.77 0.46
N LYS A 197 -7.86 -21.49 -0.22
CA LYS A 197 -7.51 -21.24 -1.61
C LYS A 197 -8.32 -22.18 -2.49
N ALA A 198 -9.05 -21.65 -3.46
CA ALA A 198 -9.86 -22.45 -4.37
C ALA A 198 -9.78 -21.87 -5.79
N THR A 199 -9.92 -22.75 -6.77
CA THR A 199 -10.05 -22.40 -8.19
C THR A 199 -11.32 -23.05 -8.70
N PHE A 200 -12.21 -22.25 -9.28
CA PHE A 200 -13.45 -22.72 -9.86
C PHE A 200 -13.41 -22.55 -11.37
N PHE A 201 -13.75 -23.60 -12.08
CA PHE A 201 -13.94 -23.56 -13.52
C PHE A 201 -15.43 -23.42 -13.78
N ILE A 202 -15.81 -22.38 -14.51
CA ILE A 202 -17.18 -22.13 -14.92
C ILE A 202 -17.28 -22.47 -16.39
N ASP A 203 -18.31 -23.21 -16.73
CA ASP A 203 -18.65 -23.54 -18.09
C ASP A 203 -20.16 -23.43 -18.31
N GLY A 204 -20.57 -23.15 -19.55
CA GLY A 204 -21.99 -23.06 -19.93
C GLY A 204 -22.73 -21.85 -19.35
N ALA A 205 -22.01 -20.80 -18.95
CA ALA A 205 -22.63 -19.53 -18.56
C ALA A 205 -23.40 -18.95 -19.76
N LYS A 206 -24.68 -18.62 -19.56
CA LYS A 206 -25.49 -17.96 -20.58
C LYS A 206 -25.11 -16.47 -20.70
N PRO A 207 -25.38 -15.82 -21.85
CA PRO A 207 -25.20 -14.38 -21.98
C PRO A 207 -25.84 -13.63 -20.80
N GLY A 208 -25.09 -12.70 -20.19
CA GLY A 208 -25.50 -11.93 -19.01
C GLY A 208 -25.30 -12.61 -17.65
N GLN A 209 -24.99 -13.91 -17.60
CA GLN A 209 -24.67 -14.59 -16.34
C GLN A 209 -23.25 -14.31 -15.89
N ASN A 210 -23.10 -13.90 -14.63
CA ASN A 210 -21.82 -13.54 -14.04
C ASN A 210 -21.68 -14.21 -12.66
N LEU A 211 -20.48 -14.68 -12.34
CA LEU A 211 -20.17 -15.03 -10.96
C LEU A 211 -20.03 -13.75 -10.14
N GLN A 212 -20.67 -13.72 -8.98
CA GLN A 212 -20.51 -12.67 -7.99
C GLN A 212 -19.76 -13.25 -6.79
N VAL A 213 -18.73 -12.56 -6.32
CA VAL A 213 -18.06 -12.90 -5.08
C VAL A 213 -18.27 -11.80 -4.07
N MET A 214 -18.80 -12.16 -2.91
CA MET A 214 -19.12 -11.23 -1.84
C MET A 214 -18.68 -11.77 -0.49
N THR A 215 -18.34 -10.84 0.39
CA THR A 215 -18.18 -11.11 1.81
C THR A 215 -19.54 -11.31 2.48
N ARG A 216 -19.55 -12.04 3.60
CA ARG A 216 -20.78 -12.36 4.36
C ARG A 216 -21.53 -11.11 4.85
N ASP A 217 -20.81 -10.01 5.01
CA ASP A 217 -21.31 -8.73 5.48
C ASP A 217 -21.64 -7.75 4.33
N GLY A 218 -21.66 -8.21 3.07
CA GLY A 218 -22.25 -7.50 1.94
C GLY A 218 -21.29 -6.67 1.08
N ARG A 219 -19.97 -6.84 1.25
CA ARG A 219 -18.96 -6.18 0.39
C ARG A 219 -18.75 -7.03 -0.84
N GLN A 220 -18.98 -6.46 -2.01
CA GLN A 220 -18.72 -7.10 -3.29
C GLN A 220 -17.23 -7.02 -3.62
N LEU A 221 -16.65 -8.17 -3.99
CA LEU A 221 -15.22 -8.31 -4.25
C LEU A 221 -14.95 -8.50 -5.75
N LEU A 222 -15.74 -9.34 -6.42
CA LEU A 222 -15.63 -9.60 -7.85
C LEU A 222 -16.99 -9.69 -8.52
N GLY A 223 -17.04 -9.30 -9.79
CA GLY A 223 -18.18 -9.48 -10.68
C GLY A 223 -18.63 -8.16 -11.32
N LYS A 224 -19.90 -8.09 -11.74
CA LYS A 224 -20.48 -6.85 -12.29
C LYS A 224 -21.10 -5.99 -11.18
N PRO A 225 -21.11 -4.65 -11.31
CA PRO A 225 -21.91 -3.80 -10.44
C PRO A 225 -23.37 -4.27 -10.38
N LEU A 226 -23.94 -4.30 -9.17
CA LEU A 226 -25.33 -4.71 -8.97
C LEU A 226 -26.29 -3.53 -9.13
N THR A 227 -27.46 -3.78 -9.69
CA THR A 227 -28.60 -2.85 -9.71
C THR A 227 -29.24 -2.74 -8.32
N GLU A 228 -30.11 -1.75 -8.10
CA GLU A 228 -30.81 -1.62 -6.81
C GLU A 228 -31.69 -2.84 -6.49
N THR A 229 -32.47 -3.33 -7.47
CA THR A 229 -33.29 -4.54 -7.31
C THR A 229 -32.45 -5.75 -6.91
N GLU A 230 -31.30 -5.92 -7.58
CA GLU A 230 -30.37 -7.01 -7.29
C GLU A 230 -29.83 -6.94 -5.85
N LYS A 231 -29.47 -5.74 -5.37
CA LYS A 231 -29.01 -5.52 -3.99
C LYS A 231 -30.07 -5.92 -2.97
N TYR A 232 -31.33 -5.54 -3.18
CA TYR A 232 -32.43 -5.87 -2.27
C TYR A 232 -32.75 -7.37 -2.25
N GLN A 233 -32.64 -8.07 -3.39
CA GLN A 233 -32.90 -9.49 -3.45
C GLN A 233 -31.77 -10.35 -2.89
N LEU A 234 -30.51 -9.91 -3.05
CA LEU A 234 -29.32 -10.70 -2.74
C LEU A 234 -28.93 -10.71 -1.25
N LEU A 235 -29.02 -9.58 -0.55
CA LEU A 235 -28.53 -9.46 0.84
C LEU A 235 -29.51 -10.06 1.86
N LYS A 236 -29.72 -11.37 1.77
CA LYS A 236 -30.62 -12.14 2.64
C LYS A 236 -29.87 -13.23 3.42
N PRO A 237 -30.26 -13.52 4.67
CA PRO A 237 -29.73 -14.65 5.42
C PRO A 237 -29.86 -16.00 4.70
N ASP A 238 -30.92 -16.18 3.89
CA ASP A 238 -31.13 -17.39 3.09
C ASP A 238 -30.02 -17.63 2.05
N TYR A 239 -29.31 -16.57 1.65
CA TYR A 239 -28.14 -16.65 0.76
C TYR A 239 -26.81 -16.58 1.50
N GLY A 240 -26.83 -16.74 2.83
CA GLY A 240 -25.65 -16.82 3.68
C GLY A 240 -25.15 -15.47 4.20
N PHE A 241 -25.82 -14.34 3.89
CA PHE A 241 -25.44 -13.03 4.40
C PHE A 241 -25.79 -12.85 5.88
N ALA A 242 -25.05 -11.98 6.57
CA ALA A 242 -25.40 -11.60 7.93
C ALA A 242 -26.76 -10.86 7.97
N PRO A 243 -27.54 -11.02 9.05
CA PRO A 243 -28.71 -10.17 9.27
C PRO A 243 -28.31 -8.69 9.20
N ASN A 244 -29.09 -7.88 8.46
CA ASN A 244 -28.84 -6.46 8.24
C ASN A 244 -27.50 -6.14 7.54
N ALA A 245 -26.96 -7.07 6.74
CA ALA A 245 -25.81 -6.77 5.88
C ALA A 245 -26.12 -5.58 4.96
N THR A 246 -25.13 -4.71 4.76
CA THR A 246 -25.24 -3.56 3.86
C THR A 246 -24.37 -3.79 2.63
N TYR A 247 -24.85 -3.32 1.47
CA TYR A 247 -24.10 -3.42 0.24
C TYR A 247 -22.95 -2.40 0.21
N SER A 248 -21.79 -2.83 -0.28
CA SER A 248 -20.68 -1.93 -0.63
C SER A 248 -19.91 -2.50 -1.81
N ASP A 249 -19.60 -1.64 -2.79
CA ASP A 249 -18.80 -1.93 -3.99
C ASP A 249 -17.38 -1.33 -3.91
N GLN A 250 -16.98 -0.82 -2.74
CA GLN A 250 -15.68 -0.18 -2.54
C GLN A 250 -14.49 -1.05 -3.02
N TYR A 251 -14.64 -2.37 -2.91
CA TYR A 251 -13.61 -3.36 -3.24
C TYR A 251 -13.89 -4.10 -4.56
N LEU A 252 -14.93 -3.71 -5.29
CA LEU A 252 -15.36 -4.40 -6.50
C LEU A 252 -14.25 -4.35 -7.56
N ASN A 253 -13.77 -5.52 -7.97
CA ASN A 253 -12.73 -5.72 -8.98
C ASN A 253 -11.44 -4.94 -8.65
N LYS A 254 -11.15 -4.70 -7.36
CA LYS A 254 -9.89 -4.07 -6.92
C LYS A 254 -8.83 -5.13 -6.63
N SER A 255 -7.58 -4.78 -6.92
CA SER A 255 -6.40 -5.62 -6.71
C SER A 255 -5.33 -4.88 -5.90
N GLY A 256 -4.30 -5.60 -5.44
CA GLY A 256 -3.21 -5.02 -4.65
C GLY A 256 -3.69 -4.38 -3.35
N SER A 257 -3.12 -3.22 -3.00
CA SER A 257 -3.46 -2.48 -1.77
C SER A 257 -4.88 -1.92 -1.73
N LEU A 258 -5.60 -1.92 -2.86
CA LEU A 258 -7.00 -1.52 -2.94
C LEU A 258 -7.96 -2.70 -2.79
N ALA A 259 -7.46 -3.93 -2.83
CA ALA A 259 -8.26 -5.12 -2.64
C ALA A 259 -8.74 -5.24 -1.19
N TYR A 260 -9.87 -5.93 -0.99
CA TYR A 260 -10.33 -6.23 0.36
C TYR A 260 -9.30 -7.08 1.10
N ARG A 261 -8.62 -6.48 2.09
CA ARG A 261 -7.61 -7.14 2.92
C ARG A 261 -6.48 -7.80 2.10
N ASP A 262 -6.04 -7.13 1.03
CA ASP A 262 -5.00 -7.62 0.12
C ASP A 262 -5.30 -9.00 -0.49
N LEU A 263 -6.58 -9.36 -0.64
CA LEU A 263 -6.98 -10.60 -1.29
C LEU A 263 -6.57 -10.59 -2.76
N ASP A 264 -5.79 -11.61 -3.15
CA ASP A 264 -5.46 -11.89 -4.54
C ASP A 264 -6.55 -12.77 -5.16
N MET A 265 -7.32 -12.19 -6.08
CA MET A 265 -8.42 -12.86 -6.75
C MET A 265 -8.36 -12.62 -8.24
N PHE A 266 -8.69 -13.65 -9.01
CA PHE A 266 -8.71 -13.59 -10.47
C PHE A 266 -10.02 -14.17 -11.00
N TYR A 267 -10.66 -13.44 -11.92
CA TYR A 267 -11.84 -13.89 -12.65
C TYR A 267 -11.66 -13.59 -14.13
N GLY A 268 -11.66 -14.64 -14.95
CA GLY A 268 -11.41 -14.54 -16.38
C GLY A 268 -10.74 -15.80 -16.93
N ALA A 269 -10.21 -15.70 -18.14
CA ALA A 269 -9.41 -16.76 -18.75
C ALA A 269 -7.93 -16.58 -18.38
N LYS A 270 -7.31 -17.61 -17.82
CA LYS A 270 -5.88 -17.61 -17.47
C LYS A 270 -5.26 -18.97 -17.76
N GLU A 271 -4.08 -18.93 -18.35
CA GLU A 271 -3.18 -20.06 -18.41
C GLU A 271 -1.88 -19.70 -17.72
N ILE A 272 -1.28 -20.71 -17.08
CA ILE A 272 0.02 -20.57 -16.43
C ILE A 272 0.98 -21.55 -17.08
N VAL A 273 2.27 -21.20 -17.10
CA VAL A 273 3.33 -22.03 -17.67
C VAL A 273 3.28 -23.42 -17.04
N LYS A 274 3.11 -24.44 -17.88
CA LYS A 274 3.06 -25.84 -17.46
C LYS A 274 4.46 -26.43 -17.62
N TYR A 275 4.80 -27.40 -16.77
CA TYR A 275 6.06 -28.13 -16.87
C TYR A 275 5.76 -29.58 -17.23
N ARG A 276 6.31 -30.05 -18.35
CA ARG A 276 6.24 -31.45 -18.73
C ARG A 276 7.39 -32.19 -18.09
N GLN A 277 7.08 -33.20 -17.27
CA GLN A 277 8.08 -34.10 -16.74
C GLN A 277 8.72 -34.89 -17.89
N ASN A 278 10.05 -34.79 -18.01
CA ASN A 278 10.81 -35.60 -18.95
C ASN A 278 11.49 -36.75 -18.20
N PHE A 279 11.82 -37.80 -18.94
CA PHE A 279 12.61 -38.92 -18.43
C PHE A 279 13.90 -39.05 -19.25
N ASP A 280 15.00 -39.41 -18.61
CA ASP A 280 16.24 -39.76 -19.31
C ASP A 280 16.13 -41.13 -20.00
N ALA A 281 17.17 -41.52 -20.73
CA ALA A 281 17.22 -42.80 -21.44
C ALA A 281 17.14 -44.03 -20.52
N GLN A 282 17.28 -43.83 -19.20
CA GLN A 282 17.20 -44.86 -18.17
C GLN A 282 15.88 -44.79 -17.38
N GLY A 283 14.93 -43.94 -17.80
CA GLY A 283 13.61 -43.81 -17.18
C GLY A 283 13.61 -43.03 -15.86
N LYS A 284 14.69 -42.32 -15.51
CA LYS A 284 14.71 -41.44 -14.33
C LYS A 284 14.15 -40.05 -14.68
N PRO A 285 13.50 -39.36 -13.74
CA PRO A 285 13.05 -37.99 -13.93
C PRO A 285 14.22 -37.07 -14.35
N ALA A 286 14.14 -36.50 -15.55
CA ALA A 286 15.05 -35.48 -16.05
C ALA A 286 14.50 -34.08 -15.75
N LYS A 287 15.26 -33.02 -16.09
CA LYS A 287 14.79 -31.63 -15.96
C LYS A 287 13.48 -31.45 -16.75
N PRO A 288 12.41 -30.95 -16.11
CA PRO A 288 11.15 -30.69 -16.80
C PRO A 288 11.36 -29.68 -17.94
N THR A 289 10.70 -29.91 -19.07
CA THR A 289 10.63 -28.91 -20.14
C THR A 289 9.46 -27.97 -19.89
N VAL A 290 9.73 -26.69 -20.06
CA VAL A 290 8.73 -25.63 -20.01
C VAL A 290 7.78 -25.81 -21.19
N MET A 291 6.47 -25.76 -20.93
CA MET A 291 5.42 -25.63 -21.93
C MET A 291 4.86 -24.22 -21.85
N ALA A 292 4.67 -23.60 -23.01
CA ALA A 292 4.04 -22.28 -23.09
C ALA A 292 2.65 -22.31 -22.44
N ALA A 293 2.30 -21.19 -21.80
CA ALA A 293 0.93 -20.94 -21.38
C ALA A 293 0.13 -20.53 -22.61
N GLU A 294 -0.76 -21.40 -23.09
CA GLU A 294 -1.53 -21.17 -24.32
C GLU A 294 -3.02 -21.11 -24.00
N LEU A 295 -3.63 -19.93 -24.16
CA LEU A 295 -5.08 -19.77 -24.16
C LEU A 295 -5.61 -20.03 -25.57
N ASN A 296 -6.34 -21.14 -25.72
CA ASN A 296 -7.02 -21.47 -26.96
C ASN A 296 -8.49 -21.09 -26.85
N THR A 297 -8.94 -20.15 -27.67
CA THR A 297 -10.34 -19.77 -27.76
C THR A 297 -11.07 -20.60 -28.81
N GLY A 298 -12.40 -20.57 -28.77
CA GLY A 298 -13.21 -21.09 -29.88
C GLY A 298 -13.05 -20.26 -31.15
N ARG A 299 -13.69 -20.69 -32.24
CA ARG A 299 -13.80 -19.86 -33.45
C ARG A 299 -14.51 -18.55 -33.11
N ILE A 300 -14.07 -17.47 -33.74
CA ILE A 300 -14.77 -16.18 -33.70
C ILE A 300 -16.19 -16.40 -34.24
N ALA A 301 -17.18 -15.92 -33.48
CA ALA A 301 -18.58 -16.02 -33.85
C ALA A 301 -18.88 -15.22 -35.11
N ASP A 302 -19.92 -15.62 -35.83
CA ASP A 302 -20.42 -14.94 -37.03
C ASP A 302 -20.98 -13.54 -36.72
N HIS A 303 -21.40 -13.32 -35.48
CA HIS A 303 -21.79 -12.03 -34.91
C HIS A 303 -20.88 -11.67 -33.74
N LEU A 304 -20.31 -10.47 -33.77
CA LEU A 304 -19.53 -9.92 -32.67
C LEU A 304 -20.35 -8.83 -31.98
N GLU A 305 -20.24 -8.77 -30.65
CA GLU A 305 -20.87 -7.72 -29.85
C GLU A 305 -19.89 -6.57 -29.60
N HIS A 306 -20.43 -5.39 -29.37
CA HIS A 306 -19.66 -4.23 -28.90
C HIS A 306 -19.02 -4.53 -27.54
N VAL A 307 -17.73 -4.25 -27.41
CA VAL A 307 -17.01 -4.38 -26.13
C VAL A 307 -16.63 -2.98 -25.64
N PRO A 308 -17.21 -2.48 -24.54
CA PRO A 308 -16.85 -1.18 -23.98
C PRO A 308 -15.36 -1.12 -23.58
N ALA A 309 -14.79 0.09 -23.58
CA ALA A 309 -13.44 0.31 -23.06
C ALA A 309 -13.30 -0.20 -21.61
N GLY A 310 -12.18 -0.86 -21.31
CA GLY A 310 -11.89 -1.42 -19.99
C GLY A 310 -12.70 -2.67 -19.61
N ALA A 311 -13.60 -3.15 -20.48
CA ALA A 311 -14.35 -4.37 -20.21
C ALA A 311 -13.49 -5.64 -20.21
N ILE A 312 -12.37 -5.62 -20.94
CA ILE A 312 -11.34 -6.66 -20.93
C ILE A 312 -10.04 -6.06 -20.42
N VAL A 313 -9.38 -6.79 -19.51
CA VAL A 313 -8.05 -6.44 -18.99
C VAL A 313 -7.09 -7.55 -19.40
N LEU A 314 -6.12 -7.21 -20.26
CA LEU A 314 -5.09 -8.15 -20.73
C LEU A 314 -3.80 -7.87 -19.96
N ASN A 315 -3.31 -8.84 -19.18
CA ASN A 315 -2.12 -8.71 -18.32
C ASN A 315 -2.07 -7.42 -17.46
N GLY A 316 -3.23 -6.91 -17.03
CA GLY A 316 -3.33 -5.68 -16.22
C GLY A 316 -3.53 -4.40 -17.02
N VAL A 317 -3.54 -4.48 -18.35
CA VAL A 317 -3.80 -3.36 -19.26
C VAL A 317 -5.27 -3.37 -19.67
N GLU A 318 -6.00 -2.30 -19.38
CA GLU A 318 -7.38 -2.11 -19.84
C GLU A 318 -7.40 -1.95 -21.36
N MET A 319 -8.18 -2.81 -22.04
CA MET A 319 -8.31 -2.77 -23.49
C MET A 319 -9.19 -1.60 -23.96
N PRO A 320 -8.90 -1.01 -25.14
CA PRO A 320 -9.74 0.03 -25.72
C PRO A 320 -11.10 -0.53 -26.14
N GLU A 321 -12.06 0.37 -26.38
CA GLU A 321 -13.38 0.01 -26.90
C GLU A 321 -13.28 -0.72 -28.25
N PHE A 322 -14.13 -1.73 -28.45
CA PHE A 322 -14.23 -2.51 -29.68
C PHE A 322 -15.61 -2.31 -30.32
N PHE A 323 -15.63 -1.71 -31.51
CA PHE A 323 -16.80 -1.71 -32.37
C PHE A 323 -16.64 -2.80 -33.42
N PRO A 324 -17.42 -3.90 -33.35
CA PRO A 324 -17.36 -4.94 -34.35
C PRO A 324 -17.78 -4.38 -35.72
N PRO A 325 -17.07 -4.73 -36.81
CA PRO A 325 -17.52 -4.41 -38.15
C PRO A 325 -18.72 -5.29 -38.52
N ASP A 326 -19.48 -4.89 -39.54
CA ASP A 326 -20.62 -5.66 -40.06
C ASP A 326 -20.21 -7.07 -40.57
N THR A 327 -18.92 -7.30 -40.79
CA THR A 327 -18.34 -8.59 -41.16
C THR A 327 -17.44 -9.12 -40.05
N SER A 328 -17.58 -10.39 -39.69
CA SER A 328 -16.77 -11.11 -38.69
C SER A 328 -15.37 -11.47 -39.23
N ASP A 329 -14.55 -10.45 -39.51
CA ASP A 329 -13.14 -10.65 -39.90
C ASP A 329 -12.27 -10.88 -38.67
N ALA A 330 -11.65 -12.05 -38.59
CA ALA A 330 -10.72 -12.42 -37.54
C ALA A 330 -9.51 -11.47 -37.45
N ASN A 331 -9.12 -10.86 -38.58
CA ASN A 331 -8.02 -9.89 -38.61
C ASN A 331 -8.38 -8.64 -37.82
N TYR A 332 -9.65 -8.19 -37.85
CA TYR A 332 -10.07 -7.01 -37.12
C TYR A 332 -10.04 -7.22 -35.60
N VAL A 333 -10.42 -8.42 -35.14
CA VAL A 333 -10.28 -8.82 -33.73
C VAL A 333 -8.80 -8.90 -33.33
N ALA A 334 -7.95 -9.46 -34.20
CA ALA A 334 -6.51 -9.54 -33.96
C ALA A 334 -5.87 -8.15 -33.88
N ASP A 335 -6.22 -7.24 -34.80
CA ASP A 335 -5.73 -5.86 -34.82
C ASP A 335 -6.16 -5.09 -33.56
N TRP A 336 -7.39 -5.31 -33.08
CA TRP A 336 -7.86 -4.73 -31.81
C TRP A 336 -7.12 -5.30 -30.60
N ILE A 337 -6.95 -6.63 -30.53
CA ILE A 337 -6.23 -7.28 -29.43
C ILE A 337 -4.78 -6.81 -29.37
N ASN A 338 -4.08 -6.85 -30.50
CA ASN A 338 -2.67 -6.44 -30.57
C ASN A 338 -2.51 -4.93 -30.37
N GLY A 339 -3.44 -4.14 -30.92
CA GLY A 339 -3.36 -2.69 -30.98
C GLY A 339 -2.25 -2.21 -31.92
N GLN A 340 -2.05 -0.90 -31.97
CA GLN A 340 -0.98 -0.27 -32.74
C GLN A 340 -0.07 0.52 -31.82
N THR A 341 1.24 0.49 -32.09
CA THR A 341 2.18 1.41 -31.44
C THR A 341 2.27 2.65 -32.30
N VAL A 342 2.06 3.82 -31.69
CA VAL A 342 2.07 5.12 -32.38
C VAL A 342 3.09 6.04 -31.70
N ALA A 343 4.09 6.45 -32.46
CA ALA A 343 4.97 7.55 -32.07
C ALA A 343 4.50 8.84 -32.73
N SER A 344 4.32 9.89 -31.94
CA SER A 344 3.88 11.21 -32.38
C SER A 344 5.00 12.22 -32.15
N LEU A 345 5.49 12.83 -33.22
CA LEU A 345 6.42 13.95 -33.19
C LEU A 345 5.64 15.24 -33.38
N ALA A 346 5.41 15.97 -32.29
CA ALA A 346 4.63 17.21 -32.26
C ALA A 346 5.51 18.44 -32.02
N ASN A 347 4.91 19.64 -32.14
CA ASN A 347 5.60 20.93 -32.02
C ASN A 347 6.79 21.02 -32.97
N LEU A 348 6.56 20.60 -34.21
CA LEU A 348 7.55 20.62 -35.26
C LEU A 348 7.74 22.03 -35.79
N SER A 349 8.99 22.41 -36.04
CA SER A 349 9.35 23.64 -36.72
C SER A 349 10.41 23.33 -37.78
N MET A 350 10.18 23.85 -38.99
CA MET A 350 11.14 23.81 -40.09
C MET A 350 12.24 24.89 -39.93
N GLY A 351 12.11 25.80 -38.96
CA GLY A 351 13.05 26.91 -38.82
C GLY A 351 13.08 27.82 -40.05
N ILE A 352 14.10 28.68 -40.14
CA ILE A 352 14.25 29.64 -41.24
C ILE A 352 15.44 29.20 -42.11
N PRO A 353 15.24 28.94 -43.41
CA PRO A 353 16.31 28.67 -44.37
C PRO A 353 17.42 29.73 -44.34
N VAL A 354 18.67 29.31 -44.13
CA VAL A 354 19.84 30.17 -44.32
C VAL A 354 20.44 29.91 -45.70
N GLY A 355 20.22 30.82 -46.65
CA GLY A 355 20.72 30.71 -48.02
C GLY A 355 19.76 30.02 -48.99
N LEU A 356 20.29 29.44 -50.07
CA LEU A 356 19.53 28.75 -51.14
C LEU A 356 19.46 27.22 -50.95
N GLU A 357 19.96 26.70 -49.83
CA GLU A 357 19.99 25.26 -49.60
C GLU A 357 18.62 24.74 -49.16
N THR A 358 18.16 23.66 -49.79
CA THR A 358 16.98 22.92 -49.35
C THR A 358 17.21 22.37 -47.94
N MET A 359 16.18 22.35 -47.11
CA MET A 359 16.26 21.75 -45.78
C MET A 359 16.71 20.30 -45.85
N LYS A 360 17.55 19.89 -44.90
CA LYS A 360 17.97 18.49 -44.74
C LYS A 360 17.73 18.05 -43.32
N SER A 361 17.09 16.90 -43.15
CA SER A 361 16.84 16.31 -41.84
C SER A 361 17.19 14.82 -41.79
N ARG A 362 17.32 14.32 -40.57
CA ARG A 362 17.50 12.93 -40.20
C ARG A 362 16.30 12.50 -39.38
N PHE A 363 15.61 11.46 -39.84
CA PHE A 363 14.68 10.71 -39.01
C PHE A 363 15.41 9.52 -38.37
N SER A 364 15.12 9.23 -37.11
CA SER A 364 15.61 8.01 -36.44
C SER A 364 14.53 7.40 -35.55
N ALA A 365 14.51 6.08 -35.45
CA ALA A 365 13.63 5.32 -34.55
C ALA A 365 14.18 3.89 -34.36
N ALA A 366 13.96 3.30 -33.20
CA ALA A 366 14.17 1.88 -32.96
C ALA A 366 12.82 1.15 -32.92
N ILE A 367 12.60 0.19 -33.82
CA ILE A 367 11.34 -0.58 -33.89
C ILE A 367 11.67 -2.04 -33.63
N ASN A 368 11.11 -2.61 -32.54
CA ASN A 368 11.42 -3.96 -32.08
C ASN A 368 12.93 -4.23 -31.91
N GLY A 369 13.68 -3.21 -31.47
CA GLY A 369 15.14 -3.27 -31.34
C GLY A 369 15.93 -3.16 -32.65
N ILE A 370 15.27 -2.92 -33.79
CA ILE A 370 15.93 -2.62 -35.08
C ILE A 370 16.00 -1.10 -35.26
N ASP A 371 17.20 -0.57 -35.46
CA ASP A 371 17.41 0.86 -35.66
C ASP A 371 17.13 1.28 -37.11
N TYR A 372 16.32 2.32 -37.28
CA TYR A 372 16.02 3.01 -38.52
C TYR A 372 16.65 4.40 -38.46
N THR A 373 17.39 4.75 -39.51
CA THR A 373 17.98 6.08 -39.68
C THR A 373 17.85 6.46 -41.14
N PHE A 374 17.12 7.53 -41.42
CA PHE A 374 16.90 8.03 -42.76
C PHE A 374 17.46 9.45 -42.84
N ASP A 375 18.50 9.61 -43.65
CA ASP A 375 19.26 10.85 -43.79
C ASP A 375 18.90 11.60 -45.07
N GLN A 376 19.29 12.88 -45.10
CA GLN A 376 19.16 13.75 -46.27
C GLN A 376 17.72 14.01 -46.72
N LEU A 377 16.75 13.84 -45.82
CA LEU A 377 15.33 14.10 -46.05
C LEU A 377 15.13 15.56 -46.42
N GLY A 378 14.60 15.80 -47.62
CA GLY A 378 14.69 17.08 -48.33
C GLY A 378 13.41 17.89 -48.43
N SER A 379 12.29 17.34 -47.97
CA SER A 379 10.97 17.96 -48.12
C SER A 379 10.86 19.29 -47.35
N ASP A 380 10.17 20.26 -47.95
CA ASP A 380 10.00 21.63 -47.43
C ASP A 380 8.70 21.83 -46.62
N ASP A 381 7.82 20.83 -46.61
CA ASP A 381 6.63 20.77 -45.78
C ASP A 381 6.51 19.42 -45.05
N PHE A 382 5.75 19.38 -43.94
CA PHE A 382 5.65 18.18 -43.11
C PHE A 382 4.83 17.04 -43.73
N VAL A 383 3.91 17.33 -44.66
CA VAL A 383 3.13 16.30 -45.37
C VAL A 383 4.05 15.56 -46.32
N SER A 384 4.82 16.29 -47.12
CA SER A 384 5.82 15.72 -48.03
C SER A 384 6.93 15.01 -47.25
N LEU A 385 7.38 15.56 -46.11
CA LEU A 385 8.38 14.92 -45.25
C LEU A 385 7.89 13.59 -44.68
N ALA A 386 6.64 13.53 -44.22
CA ALA A 386 6.04 12.29 -43.75
C ALA A 386 5.97 11.24 -44.87
N SER A 387 5.61 11.66 -46.09
CA SER A 387 5.65 10.79 -47.28
C SER A 387 7.05 10.30 -47.60
N GLU A 388 8.06 11.16 -47.49
CA GLU A 388 9.46 10.80 -47.74
C GLU A 388 9.95 9.77 -46.72
N ILE A 389 9.59 9.93 -45.44
CA ILE A 389 9.89 8.94 -44.39
C ILE A 389 9.12 7.62 -44.66
N GLN A 390 7.86 7.69 -45.08
CA GLN A 390 7.08 6.50 -45.44
C GLN A 390 7.75 5.71 -46.55
N ASP A 391 8.21 6.37 -47.61
CA ASP A 391 8.88 5.72 -48.74
C ASP A 391 10.16 5.02 -48.29
N GLN A 392 10.93 5.62 -47.38
CA GLN A 392 12.13 4.98 -46.80
C GLN A 392 11.80 3.72 -46.00
N PHE A 393 10.71 3.73 -45.20
CA PHE A 393 10.25 2.53 -44.51
C PHE A 393 9.83 1.43 -45.48
N VAL A 394 9.02 1.74 -46.49
CA VAL A 394 8.56 0.76 -47.48
C VAL A 394 9.74 0.16 -48.24
N GLN A 395 10.72 0.97 -48.64
CA GLN A 395 11.93 0.50 -49.31
C GLN A 395 12.75 -0.46 -48.44
N ARG A 396 12.84 -0.20 -47.13
CA ARG A 396 13.64 -1.02 -46.22
C ARG A 396 12.94 -2.31 -45.80
N GLU A 397 11.64 -2.23 -45.52
CA GLU A 397 10.84 -3.33 -44.99
C GLU A 397 10.21 -4.22 -46.07
N ASN A 398 10.04 -3.68 -47.29
CA ASN A 398 9.32 -4.31 -48.39
C ASN A 398 7.89 -4.74 -47.97
N ASN A 399 7.25 -3.95 -47.12
CA ASN A 399 5.87 -4.12 -46.66
C ASN A 399 5.30 -2.76 -46.18
N ASP A 400 4.03 -2.73 -45.79
CA ASP A 400 3.30 -1.56 -45.33
C ASP A 400 2.89 -1.66 -43.84
N ASN A 401 3.64 -2.41 -43.04
CA ASN A 401 3.39 -2.58 -41.61
C ASN A 401 3.60 -1.27 -40.84
N ILE A 402 4.54 -0.44 -41.30
CA ILE A 402 4.81 0.89 -40.75
C ILE A 402 4.17 1.92 -41.68
N SER A 403 3.32 2.77 -41.12
CA SER A 403 2.73 3.90 -41.81
C SER A 403 3.13 5.22 -41.15
N VAL A 404 3.53 6.20 -41.96
CA VAL A 404 3.93 7.54 -41.54
C VAL A 404 3.02 8.56 -42.21
N GLU A 405 2.40 9.42 -41.42
CA GLU A 405 1.53 10.48 -41.91
C GLU A 405 1.72 11.78 -41.11
N PHE A 406 1.43 12.92 -41.73
CA PHE A 406 1.30 14.18 -41.01
C PHE A 406 -0.17 14.48 -40.75
N LYS A 407 -0.56 14.52 -39.47
CA LYS A 407 -1.94 14.73 -39.05
C LYS A 407 -1.98 15.50 -37.74
N ASP A 408 -2.93 16.42 -37.61
CA ASP A 408 -3.18 17.21 -36.39
C ASP A 408 -1.92 17.93 -35.84
N GLY A 409 -1.04 18.40 -36.73
CA GLY A 409 0.18 19.13 -36.38
C GLY A 409 1.35 18.25 -35.92
N ALA A 410 1.26 16.92 -36.07
CA ALA A 410 2.30 15.97 -35.72
C ALA A 410 2.61 15.01 -36.89
N ILE A 411 3.86 14.54 -36.95
CA ILE A 411 4.21 13.36 -37.74
C ILE A 411 3.91 12.14 -36.87
N LEU A 412 3.03 11.27 -37.35
CA LEU A 412 2.63 10.03 -36.69
C LEU A 412 3.31 8.85 -37.38
N VAL A 413 4.09 8.08 -36.64
CA VAL A 413 4.66 6.81 -37.08
C VAL A 413 3.89 5.69 -36.38
N LYS A 414 3.17 4.89 -37.15
CA LYS A 414 2.31 3.81 -36.64
C LYS A 414 2.84 2.47 -37.11
N ASP A 415 2.97 1.52 -36.20
CA ASP A 415 3.24 0.12 -36.54
C ASP A 415 1.98 -0.72 -36.35
N LYS A 416 1.42 -1.23 -37.45
CA LYS A 416 0.21 -2.06 -37.49
C LYS A 416 0.39 -3.39 -36.75
N LEU A 417 1.63 -3.89 -36.70
CA LEU A 417 1.97 -5.09 -35.94
C LEU A 417 2.08 -4.84 -34.43
N GLY A 418 1.95 -3.58 -34.00
CA GLY A 418 2.01 -3.21 -32.60
C GLY A 418 3.37 -3.46 -31.95
N ARG A 419 4.49 -3.49 -32.67
CA ARG A 419 5.82 -3.70 -32.08
C ARG A 419 6.24 -2.45 -31.30
N GLU A 420 7.21 -2.61 -30.39
CA GLU A 420 7.71 -1.50 -29.58
C GLU A 420 8.42 -0.46 -30.46
N ILE A 421 8.14 0.82 -30.25
CA ILE A 421 8.82 1.94 -30.90
C ILE A 421 9.54 2.79 -29.84
N LYS A 422 10.84 3.01 -30.02
CA LYS A 422 11.70 3.80 -29.14
C LYS A 422 12.56 4.77 -29.93
N ASP A 423 13.19 5.71 -29.23
CA ASP A 423 14.23 6.61 -29.77
C ASP A 423 13.85 7.37 -31.04
N VAL A 424 12.55 7.68 -31.15
CA VAL A 424 12.01 8.42 -32.28
C VAL A 424 12.49 9.85 -32.23
N SER A 425 13.10 10.33 -33.31
CA SER A 425 13.60 11.70 -33.41
C SER A 425 13.62 12.19 -34.84
N LEU A 426 13.48 13.52 -34.99
CA LEU A 426 13.65 14.23 -36.24
C LEU A 426 14.60 15.40 -36.01
N THR A 427 15.77 15.34 -36.61
CA THR A 427 16.89 16.26 -36.33
C THR A 427 17.34 16.96 -37.62
N PRO A 428 17.49 18.29 -37.65
CA PRO A 428 18.05 18.98 -38.82
C PRO A 428 19.52 18.62 -39.04
N LEU A 429 19.91 18.42 -40.30
CA LEU A 429 21.29 18.11 -40.73
C LEU A 429 22.04 19.35 -41.25
N ASN A 430 21.33 20.40 -41.67
CA ASN A 430 21.91 21.69 -42.02
C ASN A 430 21.53 22.79 -41.02
N ALA A 431 22.33 23.86 -40.97
CA ALA A 431 22.20 24.93 -39.98
C ALA A 431 21.02 25.86 -40.30
N ASN A 432 19.80 25.42 -39.98
CA ASN A 432 18.62 26.28 -39.93
C ASN A 432 18.33 26.69 -38.48
N PRO A 433 18.49 27.96 -38.11
CA PRO A 433 18.05 28.47 -36.82
C PRO A 433 16.56 28.16 -36.59
N GLY A 434 16.25 27.44 -35.50
CA GLY A 434 14.88 27.17 -35.08
C GLY A 434 14.20 25.93 -35.69
N ALA A 435 14.92 25.07 -36.42
CA ALA A 435 14.41 23.77 -36.84
C ALA A 435 14.49 22.76 -35.67
N ILE A 436 13.35 22.24 -35.21
CA ILE A 436 13.27 21.42 -33.99
C ILE A 436 12.03 20.53 -34.02
N SER A 437 12.18 19.29 -33.57
CA SER A 437 11.10 18.51 -32.96
C SER A 437 11.29 18.58 -31.45
N ARG A 438 10.29 19.03 -30.70
CA ARG A 438 10.42 19.25 -29.24
C ARG A 438 9.77 18.18 -28.39
N ASN A 439 8.70 17.57 -28.87
CA ASN A 439 7.93 16.60 -28.10
C ASN A 439 7.74 15.32 -28.93
N VAL A 440 8.25 14.22 -28.38
CA VAL A 440 8.01 12.88 -28.90
C VAL A 440 7.23 12.13 -27.83
N THR A 441 6.03 11.68 -28.18
CA THR A 441 5.22 10.80 -27.33
C THR A 441 5.04 9.47 -28.03
N VAL A 442 5.19 8.37 -27.28
CA VAL A 442 4.92 7.02 -27.78
C VAL A 442 3.74 6.45 -27.01
N THR A 443 2.72 6.04 -27.75
CA THR A 443 1.60 5.23 -27.25
C THR A 443 1.83 3.81 -27.70
N ASN A 444 2.15 2.92 -26.77
CA ASN A 444 2.42 1.51 -27.07
C ASN A 444 1.15 0.76 -27.40
N SER A 445 1.26 -0.25 -28.26
CA SER A 445 0.21 -1.25 -28.49
C SER A 445 -0.11 -2.04 -27.23
N ASN A 446 -1.24 -2.76 -27.23
CA ASN A 446 -1.55 -3.69 -26.13
C ASN A 446 -0.51 -4.81 -26.03
N TYR A 447 0.02 -5.28 -27.16
CA TYR A 447 1.07 -6.31 -27.20
C TYR A 447 2.35 -5.88 -26.47
N VAL A 448 2.75 -4.61 -26.55
CA VAL A 448 3.98 -4.10 -25.92
C VAL A 448 3.77 -3.76 -24.45
N GLN A 449 2.55 -3.38 -24.07
CA GLN A 449 2.22 -3.05 -22.69
C GLN A 449 2.04 -4.27 -21.78
N THR A 450 1.90 -5.46 -22.38
CA THR A 450 1.57 -6.73 -21.71
C THR A 450 2.71 -7.72 -21.72
#